data_AF-A0A1L9WL53-F1
#
_entry.id   AF-A0A1L9WL53-F1
#
_cell.length_a   1.000
_cell.length_b   1.000
_cell.length_c   1.000
_cell.angle_alpha   90.00
_cell.angle_beta   90.00
_cell.angle_gamma   90.00
#
_symmetry.space_group_name_H-M   'P 1'
#
loop_
_entity.id
_entity.type
_entity.pdbx_description
1 polymer ?
#
loop_
_entity_poly.entity_id
_entity_poly.type
_entity_poly.pdbx_seq_one_letter_code
_entity_poly.pdbx_strand_id
1 'polypeptide(L)'
;MKLIFPIIILSAFINLAHCSGFTGPFEAIFFYYAYQIDSAAAARAAADGVPYEATIGGGCINKDCTLLEFIEKIMDPDLLKKLTPTTRGATTSPNVYDTALDIDRAWNYDGSLLQKDVIIKNGQGNMGQLITAVVNKIQTARAVVPSADLVAKATVALNWAQAVRLTELVIQGEAELTGYKAKAFAKKYPSITLESTQRILDEDRTVSPSLHIVYTDLDYASMALQTATGDLAGVGDTYREFLSWAQAVPGNSRYRSHQALADLYKRSVASLEAGCS
;
A
#
# COMPACT_ATOMS: atom_id res chain seq x y z
N MET A 1 -41.07 -13.15 -12.70
CA MET A 1 -39.79 -13.61 -12.09
C MET A 1 -38.66 -13.21 -13.03
N LYS A 2 -37.53 -12.71 -12.49
CA LYS A 2 -36.27 -12.31 -13.18
C LYS A 2 -36.11 -10.79 -13.41
N LEU A 3 -35.52 -10.14 -12.41
CA LEU A 3 -34.70 -8.92 -12.57
C LEU A 3 -33.62 -8.81 -11.45
N ILE A 4 -33.22 -9.94 -10.86
CA ILE A 4 -32.30 -9.97 -9.69
C ILE A 4 -30.83 -10.24 -10.09
N PHE A 5 -30.57 -10.61 -11.34
CA PHE A 5 -29.23 -11.03 -11.78
C PHE A 5 -28.23 -9.94 -12.24
N PRO A 6 -28.61 -8.71 -12.67
CA PRO A 6 -27.59 -7.74 -13.11
C PRO A 6 -26.88 -7.01 -11.95
N ILE A 7 -27.47 -6.92 -10.75
CA ILE A 7 -26.91 -6.16 -9.62
C ILE A 7 -25.79 -6.95 -8.90
N ILE A 8 -25.84 -8.28 -8.91
CA ILE A 8 -24.84 -9.14 -8.24
C ILE A 8 -23.54 -9.25 -9.07
N ILE A 9 -23.61 -9.06 -10.39
CA ILE A 9 -22.42 -9.05 -11.25
C ILE A 9 -21.73 -7.69 -11.18
N LEU A 10 -22.47 -6.58 -11.03
CA LEU A 10 -21.86 -5.25 -10.88
C LEU A 10 -21.09 -5.12 -9.56
N SER A 11 -21.59 -5.68 -8.45
CA SER A 11 -20.87 -5.71 -7.16
C SER A 11 -19.69 -6.68 -7.14
N ALA A 12 -19.63 -7.65 -8.05
CA ALA A 12 -18.45 -8.51 -8.24
C ALA A 12 -17.32 -7.80 -9.02
N PHE A 13 -17.64 -6.82 -9.86
CA PHE A 13 -16.66 -6.00 -10.60
C PHE A 13 -16.25 -4.73 -9.84
N ILE A 14 -17.13 -4.14 -9.01
CA ILE A 14 -16.76 -3.01 -8.14
C ILE A 14 -15.73 -3.45 -7.07
N ASN A 15 -15.81 -4.69 -6.60
CA ASN A 15 -14.85 -5.29 -5.67
C ASN A 15 -13.48 -5.65 -6.29
N LEU A 16 -13.30 -5.56 -7.61
CA LEU A 16 -11.99 -5.78 -8.26
C LEU A 16 -11.14 -4.50 -8.26
N ALA A 17 -11.76 -3.33 -8.05
CA ALA A 17 -11.10 -2.04 -7.97
C ALA A 17 -11.09 -1.41 -6.56
N HIS A 18 -11.81 -2.01 -5.59
CA HIS A 18 -11.66 -1.67 -4.17
C HIS A 18 -10.28 -2.13 -3.68
N CYS A 19 -9.27 -1.31 -3.95
CA CYS A 19 -8.07 -1.34 -3.13
C CYS A 19 -8.52 -0.95 -1.71
N SER A 20 -8.21 -1.82 -0.75
CA SER A 20 -8.25 -1.59 0.69
C SER A 20 -8.64 -0.18 1.14
N GLY A 21 -9.66 -0.06 1.99
CA GLY A 21 -9.88 1.19 2.73
C GLY A 21 -8.69 1.57 3.61
N PHE A 22 -7.89 0.57 4.04
CA PHE A 22 -6.78 0.72 4.98
C PHE A 22 -5.42 1.00 4.31
N THR A 23 -5.20 0.66 3.02
CA THR A 23 -3.94 1.01 2.33
C THR A 23 -3.94 2.46 1.83
N GLY A 24 -5.12 3.01 1.54
CA GLY A 24 -5.29 4.35 0.99
C GLY A 24 -4.56 5.47 1.77
N PRO A 25 -4.65 5.53 3.11
CA PRO A 25 -3.94 6.53 3.90
C PRO A 25 -2.42 6.53 3.68
N PHE A 26 -1.80 5.34 3.64
CA PHE A 26 -0.36 5.20 3.39
C PHE A 26 0.01 5.55 1.95
N GLU A 27 -0.83 5.16 0.98
CA GLU A 27 -0.66 5.53 -0.43
C GLU A 27 -0.71 7.06 -0.63
N ALA A 28 -1.63 7.75 0.05
CA ALA A 28 -1.73 9.21 0.01
C ALA A 28 -0.46 9.89 0.54
N ILE A 29 0.07 9.41 1.67
CA ILE A 29 1.32 9.90 2.25
C ILE A 29 2.52 9.61 1.33
N PHE A 30 2.55 8.44 0.68
CA PHE A 30 3.56 8.13 -0.34
C PHE A 30 3.52 9.13 -1.49
N PHE A 31 2.35 9.41 -2.06
CA PHE A 31 2.22 10.38 -3.15
C PHE A 31 2.61 11.80 -2.71
N TYR A 32 2.29 12.17 -1.47
CA TYR A 32 2.68 13.44 -0.90
C TYR A 32 4.22 13.59 -0.82
N TYR A 33 4.92 12.59 -0.29
CA TYR A 33 6.38 12.62 -0.26
C TYR A 33 7.01 12.57 -1.66
N ALA A 34 6.40 11.85 -2.60
CA ALA A 34 6.81 11.88 -3.99
C ALA A 34 6.73 13.29 -4.59
N TYR A 35 5.67 14.03 -4.29
CA TYR A 35 5.52 15.43 -4.69
C TYR A 35 6.63 16.32 -4.09
N GLN A 36 6.97 16.13 -2.82
CA GLN A 36 8.04 16.90 -2.19
C GLN A 36 9.40 16.63 -2.82
N ILE A 37 9.70 15.36 -3.12
CA ILE A 37 10.92 14.96 -3.81
C ILE A 37 10.99 15.62 -5.20
N ASP A 38 9.90 15.54 -5.97
CA ASP A 38 9.84 16.09 -7.32
C ASP A 38 9.95 17.62 -7.34
N SER A 39 9.30 18.29 -6.38
CA SER A 39 9.37 19.75 -6.21
C SER A 39 10.76 20.21 -5.81
N ALA A 40 11.43 19.49 -4.90
CA ALA A 40 12.81 19.78 -4.51
C ALA A 40 13.78 19.63 -5.70
N ALA A 41 13.60 18.57 -6.51
CA ALA A 41 14.38 18.37 -7.72
C ALA A 41 14.18 19.51 -8.74
N ALA A 42 12.95 19.95 -8.96
CA ALA A 42 12.67 21.07 -9.86
C ALA A 42 13.28 22.39 -9.37
N ALA A 43 13.16 22.68 -8.06
CA ALA A 43 13.79 23.87 -7.47
C ALA A 43 15.31 23.86 -7.63
N ARG A 44 15.95 22.70 -7.43
CA ARG A 44 17.39 22.55 -7.60
C ARG A 44 17.83 22.67 -9.06
N ALA A 45 17.15 21.98 -9.97
CA ALA A 45 17.45 22.05 -11.38
C ALA A 45 17.34 23.48 -11.93
N ALA A 46 16.32 24.23 -11.49
CA ALA A 46 16.19 25.65 -11.83
C ALA A 46 17.38 26.49 -11.32
N ALA A 47 17.86 26.23 -10.11
CA ALA A 47 19.04 26.89 -9.56
C ALA A 47 20.34 26.54 -10.32
N ASP A 48 20.45 25.31 -10.79
CA ASP A 48 21.61 24.81 -11.55
C ASP A 48 21.50 25.11 -13.07
N GLY A 49 20.40 25.72 -13.53
CA GLY A 49 20.17 26.00 -14.95
C GLY A 49 19.91 24.76 -15.81
N VAL A 50 19.52 23.65 -15.18
CA VAL A 50 19.24 22.37 -15.84
C VAL A 50 17.74 22.25 -16.12
N PRO A 51 17.32 21.83 -17.32
CA PRO A 51 15.90 21.61 -17.59
C PRO A 51 15.37 20.41 -16.79
N TYR A 52 14.40 20.69 -15.91
CA TYR A 52 13.64 19.69 -15.18
C TYR A 52 12.23 20.22 -14.93
N GLU A 53 11.21 19.40 -15.25
CA GLU A 53 9.81 19.74 -15.01
C GLU A 53 9.28 18.93 -13.83
N ALA A 54 8.73 19.61 -12.81
CA ALA A 54 7.92 18.96 -11.78
C ALA A 54 6.59 18.49 -12.39
N THR A 55 6.25 17.23 -12.16
CA THR A 55 5.07 16.56 -12.72
C THR A 55 4.18 15.93 -11.67
N ILE A 56 4.63 15.80 -10.41
CA ILE A 56 3.85 15.24 -9.31
C ILE A 56 3.23 16.37 -8.48
N GLY A 57 1.94 16.24 -8.15
CA GLY A 57 1.24 17.08 -7.17
C GLY A 57 0.23 18.06 -7.75
N GLY A 58 -0.06 18.00 -9.04
CA GLY A 58 -1.19 18.72 -9.64
C GLY A 58 -1.22 20.20 -9.30
N GLY A 59 -2.28 20.64 -8.59
CA GLY A 59 -2.43 22.03 -8.14
C GLY A 59 -1.39 22.53 -7.12
N CYS A 60 -0.58 21.64 -6.57
CA CYS A 60 0.54 21.91 -5.66
C CYS A 60 1.90 22.00 -6.34
N ILE A 61 1.99 21.73 -7.65
CA ILE A 61 3.23 21.90 -8.41
C ILE A 61 3.73 23.35 -8.25
N ASN A 62 5.01 23.50 -7.90
CA ASN A 62 5.69 24.78 -7.63
C ASN A 62 5.11 25.58 -6.44
N LYS A 63 4.42 24.93 -5.51
CA LYS A 63 3.96 25.51 -4.24
C LYS A 63 4.51 24.70 -3.09
N ASP A 64 4.48 25.26 -1.88
CA ASP A 64 4.73 24.55 -0.63
C ASP A 64 3.37 24.17 -0.02
N CYS A 65 2.85 23.00 -0.40
CA CYS A 65 1.58 22.49 0.08
C CYS A 65 1.79 21.63 1.34
N THR A 66 0.87 21.78 2.30
CA THR A 66 0.67 20.82 3.39
C THR A 66 0.10 19.49 2.85
N LEU A 67 0.15 18.44 3.68
CA LEU A 67 -0.46 17.15 3.35
C LEU A 67 -1.95 17.28 3.03
N LEU A 68 -2.70 18.06 3.84
CA LEU A 68 -4.12 18.28 3.60
C LEU A 68 -4.37 18.92 2.25
N GLU A 69 -3.70 20.04 1.96
CA GLU A 69 -3.88 20.74 0.68
C GLU A 69 -3.56 19.83 -0.52
N PHE A 70 -2.54 18.99 -0.40
CA PHE A 70 -2.22 17.98 -1.41
C PHE A 70 -3.35 16.94 -1.57
N ILE A 71 -3.83 16.34 -0.47
CA ILE A 71 -4.92 15.36 -0.47
C ILE A 71 -6.18 15.96 -1.12
N GLU A 72 -6.53 17.20 -0.78
CA GLU A 72 -7.69 17.90 -1.36
C GLU A 72 -7.56 18.07 -2.88
N LYS A 73 -6.35 18.15 -3.44
CA LYS A 73 -6.16 18.25 -4.90
C LYS A 73 -6.31 16.90 -5.58
N ILE A 74 -5.87 15.80 -4.95
CA ILE A 74 -5.83 14.49 -5.61
C ILE A 74 -7.12 13.67 -5.42
N MET A 75 -8.00 14.07 -4.49
CA MET A 75 -9.28 13.39 -4.27
C MET A 75 -10.34 13.80 -5.29
N ASP A 76 -11.24 12.87 -5.62
CA ASP A 76 -12.46 13.18 -6.37
C ASP A 76 -13.32 14.24 -5.64
N PRO A 77 -13.89 15.24 -6.34
CA PRO A 77 -14.68 16.31 -5.72
C PRO A 77 -15.86 15.85 -4.87
N ASP A 78 -16.49 14.72 -5.18
CA ASP A 78 -17.63 14.21 -4.40
C ASP A 78 -17.19 13.46 -3.13
N LEU A 79 -16.00 12.86 -3.14
CA LEU A 79 -15.38 12.29 -1.94
C LEU A 79 -14.78 13.38 -1.06
N LEU A 80 -14.22 14.43 -1.66
CA LEU A 80 -13.67 15.59 -0.96
C LEU A 80 -14.69 16.25 -0.03
N LYS A 81 -15.96 16.37 -0.45
CA LYS A 81 -17.05 16.95 0.37
C LYS A 81 -17.30 16.20 1.67
N LYS A 82 -16.86 14.94 1.75
CA LYS A 82 -17.05 14.06 2.91
C LYS A 82 -15.82 14.02 3.81
N LEU A 83 -14.69 14.58 3.37
CA LEU A 83 -13.45 14.59 4.12
C LEU A 83 -13.61 15.43 5.40
N THR A 84 -13.20 14.88 6.53
CA THR A 84 -13.23 15.52 7.85
C THR A 84 -11.81 15.65 8.41
N PRO A 85 -10.94 16.46 7.79
CA PRO A 85 -9.53 16.48 8.11
C PRO A 85 -9.28 17.03 9.52
N THR A 86 -8.22 16.52 10.16
CA THR A 86 -7.74 17.05 11.46
C THR A 86 -6.56 18.00 11.26
N THR A 87 -6.09 18.60 12.36
CA THR A 87 -4.88 19.43 12.36
C THR A 87 -3.61 18.68 11.97
N ARG A 88 -3.59 17.34 12.02
CA ARG A 88 -2.43 16.54 11.55
C ARG A 88 -2.16 16.68 10.06
N GLY A 89 -3.13 17.15 9.28
CA GLY A 89 -2.98 17.43 7.86
C GLY A 89 -2.29 18.76 7.55
N ALA A 90 -2.27 19.70 8.51
CA ALA A 90 -1.72 21.04 8.33
C ALA A 90 -0.19 21.09 8.57
N THR A 91 0.54 20.13 8.02
CA THR A 91 2.00 20.02 8.13
C THR A 91 2.61 19.71 6.78
N THR A 92 3.84 20.20 6.57
CA THR A 92 4.65 19.85 5.41
C THR A 92 5.52 18.61 5.62
N SER A 93 5.62 18.09 6.84
CA SER A 93 6.38 16.86 7.14
C SER A 93 5.60 15.94 8.10
N PRO A 94 4.54 15.27 7.61
CA PRO A 94 3.71 14.39 8.44
C PRO A 94 4.49 13.20 9.00
N ASN A 95 4.12 12.67 10.16
CA ASN A 95 4.61 11.36 10.59
C ASN A 95 3.87 10.28 9.77
N VAL A 96 4.57 9.34 9.13
CA VAL A 96 3.91 8.38 8.23
C VAL A 96 2.86 7.54 8.96
N TYR A 97 3.23 6.88 10.05
CA TYR A 97 2.34 5.96 10.76
C TYR A 97 1.21 6.68 11.49
N ASP A 98 1.53 7.68 12.31
CA ASP A 98 0.54 8.38 13.13
C ASP A 98 -0.46 9.15 12.25
N THR A 99 0.00 9.78 11.18
CA THR A 99 -0.89 10.51 10.27
C THR A 99 -1.73 9.56 9.45
N ALA A 100 -1.21 8.40 9.01
CA ALA A 100 -2.04 7.40 8.32
C ALA A 100 -3.16 6.86 9.22
N LEU A 101 -2.87 6.57 10.49
CA LEU A 101 -3.89 6.14 11.46
C LEU A 101 -4.95 7.22 11.70
N ASP A 102 -4.55 8.48 11.72
CA ASP A 102 -5.49 9.59 11.88
C ASP A 102 -6.38 9.78 10.66
N ILE A 103 -5.81 9.67 9.44
CA ILE A 103 -6.57 9.67 8.19
C ILE A 103 -7.60 8.54 8.19
N ASP A 104 -7.17 7.32 8.52
CA ASP A 104 -8.02 6.12 8.57
C ASP A 104 -9.19 6.29 9.56
N ARG A 105 -8.91 6.79 10.76
CA ARG A 105 -9.89 6.82 11.86
C ARG A 105 -10.78 8.05 11.89
N ALA A 106 -10.29 9.19 11.41
CA ALA A 106 -10.92 10.48 11.68
C ALA A 106 -11.25 11.28 10.42
N TRP A 107 -10.59 11.04 9.28
CA TRP A 107 -10.75 11.92 8.12
C TRP A 107 -11.90 11.54 7.21
N ASN A 108 -12.55 10.40 7.44
CA ASN A 108 -13.55 9.85 6.50
C ASN A 108 -12.98 9.82 5.06
N TYR A 109 -11.68 9.48 4.96
CA TYR A 109 -10.92 9.50 3.73
C TYR A 109 -11.29 8.27 2.88
N ASP A 110 -11.59 8.52 1.60
CA ASP A 110 -11.88 7.49 0.61
C ASP A 110 -10.92 7.63 -0.58
N GLY A 111 -9.94 6.73 -0.64
CA GLY A 111 -8.93 6.68 -1.71
C GLY A 111 -9.38 5.92 -2.97
N SER A 112 -10.65 5.54 -3.10
CA SER A 112 -11.12 4.70 -4.21
C SER A 112 -11.14 5.42 -5.56
N LEU A 113 -11.35 6.74 -5.56
CA LEU A 113 -11.44 7.58 -6.76
C LEU A 113 -10.39 8.70 -6.75
N LEU A 114 -9.12 8.35 -6.58
CA LEU A 114 -8.04 9.33 -6.74
C LEU A 114 -7.92 9.82 -8.19
N GLN A 115 -7.78 11.14 -8.37
CA GLN A 115 -7.52 11.82 -9.62
C GLN A 115 -6.05 11.59 -10.04
N LYS A 116 -5.80 10.51 -10.77
CA LYS A 116 -4.45 10.01 -11.09
C LYS A 116 -3.62 10.99 -11.94
N ASP A 117 -4.28 11.66 -12.87
CA ASP A 117 -3.72 12.70 -13.72
C ASP A 117 -3.39 14.00 -12.95
N VAL A 118 -4.01 14.18 -11.78
CA VAL A 118 -3.66 15.24 -10.83
C VAL A 118 -2.52 14.81 -9.91
N ILE A 119 -2.41 13.52 -9.55
CA ILE A 119 -1.26 13.02 -8.78
C ILE A 119 0.03 13.15 -9.58
N ILE A 120 0.05 12.67 -10.82
CA ILE A 120 1.18 12.80 -11.74
C ILE A 120 0.67 13.18 -13.12
N LYS A 121 1.32 14.15 -13.78
CA LYS A 121 0.96 14.60 -15.13
C LYS A 121 0.89 13.40 -16.09
N ASN A 122 -0.22 13.28 -16.81
CA ASN A 122 -0.55 12.13 -17.69
C ASN A 122 -0.68 10.79 -16.96
N GLY A 123 -0.94 10.81 -15.65
CA GLY A 123 -1.24 9.62 -14.86
C GLY A 123 -2.49 8.91 -15.37
N GLN A 124 -2.33 7.68 -15.84
CA GLN A 124 -3.42 6.83 -16.32
C GLN A 124 -3.25 5.40 -15.80
N GLY A 125 -4.30 4.60 -15.95
CA GLY A 125 -4.26 3.17 -15.65
C GLY A 125 -4.68 2.81 -14.22
N ASN A 126 -4.35 1.60 -13.78
CA ASN A 126 -4.66 1.10 -12.44
C ASN A 126 -3.67 1.63 -11.38
N MET A 127 -3.93 1.37 -10.10
CA MET A 127 -3.09 1.83 -8.99
C MET A 127 -1.63 1.40 -9.17
N GLY A 128 -1.38 0.17 -9.62
CA GLY A 128 -0.02 -0.32 -9.86
C GLY A 128 0.74 0.45 -10.93
N GLN A 129 0.05 0.86 -12.00
CA GLN A 129 0.64 1.72 -13.05
C GLN A 129 0.96 3.11 -12.50
N LEU A 130 0.09 3.68 -11.65
CA LEU A 130 0.33 4.96 -10.99
C LEU A 130 1.56 4.91 -10.08
N ILE A 131 1.66 3.91 -9.19
CA ILE A 131 2.82 3.72 -8.29
C ILE A 131 4.10 3.60 -9.11
N THR A 132 4.09 2.79 -10.17
CA THR A 132 5.26 2.61 -11.04
C THR A 132 5.70 3.94 -11.67
N ALA A 133 4.75 4.74 -12.17
CA ALA A 133 5.05 6.05 -12.76
C ALA A 133 5.65 7.02 -11.72
N VAL A 134 5.09 7.05 -10.52
CA VAL A 134 5.57 7.88 -9.40
C VAL A 134 6.97 7.46 -8.97
N VAL A 135 7.25 6.16 -8.80
CA VAL A 135 8.56 5.62 -8.45
C VAL A 135 9.61 5.98 -9.51
N ASN A 136 9.29 5.78 -10.80
CA ASN A 136 10.20 6.15 -11.90
C ASN A 136 10.53 7.65 -11.88
N LYS A 137 9.54 8.49 -11.58
CA LYS A 137 9.74 9.93 -11.47
C LYS A 137 10.60 10.29 -10.26
N ILE A 138 10.41 9.65 -9.09
CA ILE A 138 11.29 9.80 -7.93
C ILE A 138 12.73 9.41 -8.29
N GLN A 139 12.96 8.31 -9.00
CA GLN A 139 14.32 7.93 -9.42
C GLN A 139 14.98 9.01 -10.28
N THR A 140 14.21 9.61 -11.19
CA THR A 140 14.70 10.72 -12.02
C THR A 140 15.00 11.96 -11.17
N ALA A 141 14.12 12.28 -10.22
CA ALA A 141 14.29 13.40 -9.29
C ALA A 141 15.55 13.25 -8.43
N ARG A 142 15.85 12.03 -7.98
CA ARG A 142 17.02 11.72 -7.14
C ARG A 142 18.36 11.95 -7.82
N ALA A 143 18.41 11.83 -9.15
CA ALA A 143 19.60 12.20 -9.93
C ALA A 143 19.90 13.71 -9.85
N VAL A 144 18.91 14.52 -9.49
CA VAL A 144 19.04 15.97 -9.30
C VAL A 144 19.18 16.32 -7.81
N VAL A 145 18.34 15.75 -6.94
CA VAL A 145 18.33 15.99 -5.49
C VAL A 145 18.24 14.67 -4.72
N PRO A 146 19.35 14.20 -4.13
CA PRO A 146 19.35 13.01 -3.28
C PRO A 146 18.88 13.38 -1.86
N SER A 147 17.58 13.56 -1.66
CA SER A 147 17.03 13.77 -0.31
C SER A 147 16.81 12.43 0.40
N ALA A 148 17.79 12.01 1.19
CA ALA A 148 17.72 10.73 1.92
C ALA A 148 16.52 10.65 2.88
N ASP A 149 16.19 11.74 3.57
CA ASP A 149 15.05 11.81 4.49
C ASP A 149 13.70 11.65 3.77
N LEU A 150 13.49 12.40 2.68
CA LEU A 150 12.24 12.31 1.92
C LEU A 150 12.08 10.94 1.26
N VAL A 151 13.17 10.38 0.73
CA VAL A 151 13.17 9.03 0.17
C VAL A 151 12.86 8.00 1.25
N ALA A 152 13.46 8.10 2.45
CA ALA A 152 13.15 7.20 3.55
C ALA A 152 11.66 7.25 3.95
N LYS A 153 11.07 8.45 4.03
CA LYS A 153 9.64 8.63 4.34
C LYS A 153 8.72 8.07 3.25
N ALA A 154 9.06 8.27 1.96
CA ALA A 154 8.33 7.67 0.85
C ALA A 154 8.41 6.13 0.87
N THR A 155 9.59 5.59 1.15
CA THR A 155 9.83 4.14 1.28
C THR A 155 9.02 3.54 2.43
N VAL A 156 9.07 4.16 3.61
CA VAL A 156 8.31 3.73 4.79
C VAL A 156 6.79 3.74 4.51
N ALA A 157 6.28 4.76 3.84
CA ALA A 157 4.87 4.81 3.45
C ALA A 157 4.47 3.63 2.54
N LEU A 158 5.31 3.27 1.56
CA LEU A 158 5.07 2.09 0.73
C LEU A 158 5.18 0.77 1.49
N ASN A 159 6.13 0.65 2.43
CA ASN A 159 6.27 -0.55 3.27
C ASN A 159 5.03 -0.76 4.16
N TRP A 160 4.48 0.31 4.74
CA TRP A 160 3.21 0.23 5.47
C TRP A 160 2.04 -0.13 4.56
N ALA A 161 1.95 0.47 3.37
CA ALA A 161 0.93 0.09 2.38
C ALA A 161 1.05 -1.40 1.99
N GLN A 162 2.26 -1.92 1.84
CA GLN A 162 2.53 -3.35 1.62
C GLN A 162 2.07 -4.20 2.79
N ALA A 163 2.39 -3.81 4.02
CA ALA A 163 2.05 -4.54 5.22
C ALA A 163 0.52 -4.67 5.40
N VAL A 164 -0.22 -3.58 5.16
CA VAL A 164 -1.69 -3.59 5.17
C VAL A 164 -2.22 -4.51 4.06
N ARG A 165 -1.70 -4.40 2.83
CA ARG A 165 -2.15 -5.25 1.71
C ARG A 165 -1.92 -6.74 1.97
N LEU A 166 -0.80 -7.09 2.59
CA LEU A 166 -0.50 -8.46 2.99
C LEU A 166 -1.44 -8.94 4.11
N THR A 167 -1.73 -8.08 5.08
CA THR A 167 -2.71 -8.36 6.14
C THR A 167 -4.08 -8.67 5.56
N GLU A 168 -4.54 -7.88 4.59
CA GLU A 168 -5.84 -8.07 3.93
C GLU A 168 -5.97 -9.36 3.11
N LEU A 169 -4.84 -9.95 2.70
CA LEU A 169 -4.87 -11.25 2.07
C LEU A 169 -5.35 -12.32 3.06
N VAL A 170 -5.13 -12.13 4.35
CA VAL A 170 -5.48 -13.09 5.41
C VAL A 170 -6.72 -12.66 6.17
N ILE A 171 -6.83 -11.38 6.55
CA ILE A 171 -7.91 -10.83 7.36
C ILE A 171 -8.79 -9.89 6.54
N GLN A 172 -10.11 -10.01 6.64
CA GLN A 172 -11.06 -9.01 6.15
C GLN A 172 -12.16 -8.78 7.20
N GLY A 173 -12.59 -7.53 7.38
CA GLY A 173 -13.60 -7.18 8.38
C GLY A 173 -13.04 -7.13 9.82
N GLU A 174 -13.88 -7.48 10.80
CA GLU A 174 -13.58 -7.43 12.25
C GLU A 174 -12.64 -8.57 12.71
N ALA A 175 -11.46 -8.68 12.11
CA ALA A 175 -10.43 -9.68 12.43
C ALA A 175 -10.77 -11.14 12.05
N GLU A 176 -11.73 -11.38 11.17
CA GLU A 176 -11.97 -12.73 10.66
C GLU A 176 -10.93 -13.15 9.60
N LEU A 177 -10.48 -14.42 9.64
CA LEU A 177 -9.56 -15.02 8.64
C LEU A 177 -10.28 -15.32 7.32
N THR A 178 -10.86 -14.27 6.73
CA THR A 178 -11.71 -14.31 5.54
C THR A 178 -11.07 -13.63 4.35
N GLY A 179 -9.80 -13.24 4.44
CA GLY A 179 -9.03 -12.74 3.30
C GLY A 179 -8.90 -13.78 2.18
N TYR A 180 -8.59 -13.32 0.96
CA TYR A 180 -8.57 -14.21 -0.22
C TYR A 180 -7.52 -15.32 -0.13
N LYS A 181 -6.39 -15.09 0.54
CA LYS A 181 -5.37 -16.11 0.84
C LYS A 181 -5.87 -17.10 1.89
N ALA A 182 -6.47 -16.61 2.98
CA ALA A 182 -7.06 -17.47 4.01
C ALA A 182 -8.16 -18.39 3.44
N LYS A 183 -9.10 -17.83 2.67
CA LYS A 183 -10.14 -18.60 1.96
C LYS A 183 -9.56 -19.63 0.99
N ALA A 184 -8.51 -19.27 0.26
CA ALA A 184 -7.84 -20.19 -0.67
C ALA A 184 -7.12 -21.33 0.06
N PHE A 185 -6.50 -21.04 1.22
CA PHE A 185 -5.85 -22.04 2.06
C PHE A 185 -6.88 -23.01 2.65
N ALA A 186 -7.93 -22.50 3.30
CA ALA A 186 -9.01 -23.32 3.85
C ALA A 186 -9.69 -24.20 2.80
N LYS A 187 -9.84 -23.71 1.56
CA LYS A 187 -10.37 -24.53 0.46
C LYS A 187 -9.46 -25.71 0.11
N LYS A 188 -8.14 -25.51 0.14
CA LYS A 188 -7.17 -26.57 -0.15
C LYS A 188 -7.02 -27.54 1.02
N TYR A 189 -7.11 -27.04 2.25
CA TYR A 189 -6.91 -27.79 3.49
C TYR A 189 -8.15 -27.69 4.40
N PRO A 190 -9.28 -28.35 4.05
CA PRO A 190 -10.56 -28.15 4.72
C PRO A 190 -10.64 -28.69 6.14
N SER A 191 -9.69 -29.55 6.55
CA SER A 191 -9.62 -30.12 7.89
C SER A 191 -8.81 -29.28 8.88
N ILE A 192 -8.24 -28.15 8.44
CA ILE A 192 -7.36 -27.31 9.27
C ILE A 192 -8.16 -26.14 9.84
N THR A 193 -8.00 -25.90 11.14
CA THR A 193 -8.44 -24.66 11.77
C THR A 193 -7.41 -23.58 11.46
N LEU A 194 -7.84 -22.53 10.75
CA LEU A 194 -6.94 -21.46 10.38
C LEU A 194 -6.43 -20.72 11.62
N GLU A 195 -5.12 -20.48 11.63
CA GLU A 195 -4.46 -19.59 12.58
C GLU A 195 -3.67 -18.52 11.84
N SER A 196 -3.41 -17.41 12.53
CA SER A 196 -2.63 -16.30 12.01
C SER A 196 -1.56 -15.86 12.99
N THR A 197 -0.50 -15.30 12.46
CA THR A 197 0.61 -14.73 13.22
C THR A 197 1.03 -13.39 12.63
N GLN A 198 1.65 -12.55 13.45
CA GLN A 198 2.24 -11.29 12.98
C GLN A 198 3.67 -11.55 12.51
N ARG A 199 4.03 -10.94 11.39
CA ARG A 199 5.38 -10.98 10.81
C ARG A 199 5.91 -9.56 10.69
N ILE A 200 7.19 -9.39 10.98
CA ILE A 200 7.90 -8.12 10.74
C ILE A 200 8.25 -8.05 9.25
N LEU A 201 7.81 -6.99 8.59
CA LEU A 201 8.13 -6.68 7.20
C LEU A 201 9.42 -5.85 7.12
N ASP A 202 9.49 -4.80 7.93
CA ASP A 202 10.60 -3.86 8.00
C ASP A 202 10.51 -3.00 9.29
N GLU A 203 11.30 -1.95 9.41
CA GLU A 203 11.36 -1.01 10.52
C GLU A 203 11.25 0.45 10.04
N ASP A 204 10.27 1.18 10.57
CA ASP A 204 10.16 2.62 10.38
C ASP A 204 11.16 3.34 11.28
N ARG A 205 12.27 3.77 10.67
CA ARG A 205 13.34 4.54 11.31
C ARG A 205 13.18 6.05 11.14
N THR A 206 12.09 6.51 10.52
CA THR A 206 11.81 7.94 10.36
C THR A 206 11.26 8.59 11.64
N VAL A 207 11.05 7.76 12.67
CA VAL A 207 10.48 8.11 13.97
C VAL A 207 11.37 7.59 15.11
N SER A 208 11.24 8.20 16.29
CA SER A 208 11.98 7.80 17.50
C SER A 208 11.02 7.62 18.68
N PRO A 209 10.94 6.42 19.29
CA PRO A 209 11.66 5.20 18.91
C PRO A 209 11.20 4.64 17.55
N SER A 210 12.05 3.86 16.90
CA SER A 210 11.69 3.18 15.65
C SER A 210 10.53 2.20 15.84
N LEU A 211 9.72 2.02 14.80
CA LEU A 211 8.52 1.18 14.85
C LEU A 211 8.66 -0.03 13.92
N HIS A 212 8.28 -1.22 14.38
CA HIS A 212 8.18 -2.37 13.49
C HIS A 212 6.99 -2.21 12.54
N ILE A 213 7.25 -2.34 11.24
CA ILE A 213 6.23 -2.46 10.21
C ILE A 213 5.80 -3.92 10.17
N VAL A 214 4.59 -4.21 10.66
CA VAL A 214 4.10 -5.58 10.83
C VAL A 214 2.90 -5.87 9.93
N TYR A 215 2.78 -7.12 9.51
CA TYR A 215 1.60 -7.63 8.80
C TYR A 215 1.13 -8.96 9.37
N THR A 216 -0.15 -9.27 9.19
CA THR A 216 -0.70 -10.57 9.55
C THR A 216 -0.56 -11.54 8.39
N ASP A 217 -0.08 -12.75 8.70
CA ASP A 217 -0.06 -13.87 7.77
C ASP A 217 -0.68 -15.12 8.41
N LEU A 218 -0.90 -16.16 7.61
CA LEU A 218 -1.27 -17.48 8.12
C LEU A 218 -0.11 -18.09 8.93
N ASP A 219 -0.44 -18.69 10.07
CA ASP A 219 0.51 -19.41 10.90
C ASP A 219 0.67 -20.86 10.44
N TYR A 220 1.45 -21.03 9.37
CA TYR A 220 1.70 -22.36 8.81
C TYR A 220 2.39 -23.31 9.80
N ALA A 221 3.18 -22.79 10.75
CA ALA A 221 3.89 -23.62 11.71
C ALA A 221 2.90 -24.22 12.72
N SER A 222 2.05 -23.38 13.31
CA SER A 222 1.03 -23.82 14.25
C SER A 222 -0.01 -24.72 13.57
N MET A 223 -0.44 -24.39 12.35
CA MET A 223 -1.34 -25.26 11.57
C MET A 223 -0.71 -26.62 11.19
N ALA A 224 0.60 -26.67 10.93
CA ALA A 224 1.29 -27.93 10.67
C ALA A 224 1.37 -28.80 11.94
N LEU A 225 1.60 -28.18 13.10
CA LEU A 225 1.57 -28.85 14.40
C LEU A 225 0.19 -29.44 14.72
N GLN A 226 -0.89 -28.70 14.46
CA GLN A 226 -2.25 -29.20 14.62
C GLN A 226 -2.50 -30.46 13.77
N THR A 227 -2.02 -30.45 12.54
CA THR A 227 -2.26 -31.53 11.57
C THR A 227 -1.54 -32.83 11.95
N ALA A 228 -0.40 -32.73 12.64
CA ALA A 228 0.48 -33.87 12.92
C ALA A 228 -0.01 -34.81 14.03
N THR A 229 -0.98 -34.42 14.87
CA THR A 229 -1.56 -35.27 15.94
C THR A 229 -0.54 -36.04 16.81
N GLY A 230 0.68 -35.52 16.98
CA GLY A 230 1.76 -36.14 17.75
C GLY A 230 2.89 -36.80 16.95
N ASP A 231 2.80 -36.86 15.61
CA ASP A 231 3.91 -37.29 14.75
C ASP A 231 4.83 -36.12 14.36
N LEU A 232 5.90 -35.92 15.13
CA LEU A 232 6.86 -34.84 14.90
C LEU A 232 7.60 -34.94 13.56
N ALA A 233 7.72 -36.14 12.97
CA ALA A 233 8.35 -36.28 11.64
C ALA A 233 7.45 -35.71 10.54
N GLY A 234 6.13 -35.91 10.65
CA GLY A 234 5.12 -35.37 9.71
C GLY A 234 4.93 -33.85 9.76
N VAL A 235 5.28 -33.19 10.88
CA VAL A 235 5.20 -31.72 11.02
C VAL A 235 6.07 -31.02 9.98
N GLY A 236 7.31 -31.48 9.81
CA GLY A 236 8.27 -30.85 8.90
C GLY A 236 7.84 -30.93 7.43
N ASP A 237 7.26 -32.07 7.03
CA ASP A 237 6.73 -32.26 5.68
C ASP A 237 5.51 -31.39 5.42
N THR A 238 4.57 -31.37 6.38
CA THR A 238 3.34 -30.56 6.30
C THR A 238 3.66 -29.06 6.24
N TYR A 239 4.59 -28.60 7.09
CA TYR A 239 5.02 -27.20 7.08
C TYR A 239 5.64 -26.81 5.73
N ARG A 240 6.53 -27.65 5.16
CA ARG A 240 7.10 -27.43 3.83
C ARG A 240 6.04 -27.41 2.74
N GLU A 241 5.04 -28.27 2.84
CA GLU A 241 3.91 -28.27 1.90
C GLU A 241 3.14 -26.94 1.95
N PHE A 242 2.84 -26.43 3.14
CA PHE A 242 2.15 -25.16 3.32
C PHE A 242 2.96 -23.97 2.80
N LEU A 243 4.27 -23.95 3.06
CA LEU A 243 5.16 -22.93 2.50
C LEU A 243 5.22 -22.99 0.97
N SER A 244 5.30 -24.20 0.40
CA SER A 244 5.28 -24.41 -1.05
C SER A 244 3.96 -23.91 -1.67
N TRP A 245 2.83 -24.18 -1.01
CA TRP A 245 1.54 -23.61 -1.42
C TRP A 245 1.54 -22.08 -1.34
N ALA A 246 2.09 -21.50 -0.28
CA ALA A 246 2.11 -20.05 -0.07
C ALA A 246 2.97 -19.32 -1.12
N GLN A 247 4.00 -19.98 -1.64
CA GLN A 247 4.90 -19.48 -2.68
C GLN A 247 4.37 -19.72 -4.11
N ALA A 248 3.46 -20.68 -4.27
CA ALA A 248 2.90 -21.00 -5.58
C ALA A 248 2.01 -19.87 -6.13
N VAL A 249 1.99 -19.73 -7.46
CA VAL A 249 1.14 -18.73 -8.12
C VAL A 249 -0.33 -19.02 -7.80
N PRO A 250 -1.06 -18.06 -7.20
CA PRO A 250 -2.44 -18.30 -6.79
C PRO A 250 -3.38 -18.61 -7.96
N GLY A 251 -4.12 -19.72 -7.85
CA GLY A 251 -5.21 -20.03 -8.79
C GLY A 251 -6.41 -19.08 -8.66
N ASN A 252 -6.62 -18.50 -7.48
CA ASN A 252 -7.68 -17.53 -7.23
C ASN A 252 -7.29 -16.14 -7.79
N SER A 253 -8.09 -15.61 -8.73
CA SER A 253 -7.79 -14.35 -9.41
C SER A 253 -7.73 -13.14 -8.47
N ARG A 254 -8.57 -13.09 -7.43
CA ARG A 254 -8.57 -11.99 -6.45
C ARG A 254 -7.36 -12.06 -5.53
N TYR A 255 -7.01 -13.25 -5.02
CA TYR A 255 -5.74 -13.44 -4.29
C TYR A 255 -4.57 -13.01 -5.17
N ARG A 256 -4.50 -13.50 -6.42
CA ARG A 256 -3.43 -13.15 -7.36
C ARG A 256 -3.30 -11.64 -7.58
N SER A 257 -4.39 -10.93 -7.79
CA SER A 257 -4.37 -9.47 -7.99
C SER A 257 -3.90 -8.71 -6.76
N HIS A 258 -4.35 -9.09 -5.55
CA HIS A 258 -3.89 -8.45 -4.31
C HIS A 258 -2.42 -8.76 -4.02
N GLN A 259 -1.97 -10.01 -4.23
CA GLN A 259 -0.57 -10.40 -4.10
C GLN A 259 0.31 -9.63 -5.10
N ALA A 260 -0.12 -9.51 -6.35
CA ALA A 260 0.64 -8.78 -7.37
C ALA A 260 0.87 -7.31 -7.01
N LEU A 261 -0.09 -6.67 -6.33
CA LEU A 261 0.08 -5.29 -5.85
C LEU A 261 1.03 -5.22 -4.64
N ALA A 262 0.94 -6.16 -3.68
CA ALA A 262 1.91 -6.25 -2.58
C ALA A 262 3.34 -6.49 -3.10
N ASP A 263 3.51 -7.36 -4.10
CA ASP A 263 4.79 -7.62 -4.75
C ASP A 263 5.30 -6.39 -5.52
N LEU A 264 4.39 -5.57 -6.08
CA LEU A 264 4.75 -4.30 -6.69
C LEU A 264 5.29 -3.31 -5.66
N TYR A 265 4.66 -3.20 -4.49
CA TYR A 265 5.18 -2.36 -3.40
C TYR A 265 6.59 -2.79 -3.00
N LYS A 266 6.81 -4.08 -2.80
CA LYS A 266 8.14 -4.63 -2.51
C LYS A 266 9.19 -4.25 -3.56
N ARG A 267 8.86 -4.38 -4.85
CA ARG A 267 9.78 -4.00 -5.94
C ARG A 267 10.01 -2.49 -6.00
N SER A 268 8.98 -1.71 -5.71
CA SER A 268 9.04 -0.24 -5.67
C SER A 268 9.95 0.25 -4.56
N VAL A 269 9.79 -0.29 -3.35
CA VAL A 269 10.67 -0.07 -2.19
C VAL A 269 12.12 -0.40 -2.54
N ALA A 270 12.38 -1.61 -3.06
CA ALA A 270 13.73 -2.00 -3.45
C ALA A 270 14.34 -1.06 -4.50
N SER A 271 13.55 -0.55 -5.44
CA SER A 271 14.01 0.46 -6.40
C SER A 271 14.36 1.78 -5.70
N LEU A 272 13.49 2.28 -4.81
CA LEU A 272 13.74 3.50 -4.04
C LEU A 272 15.00 3.38 -3.16
N GLU A 273 15.31 2.21 -2.63
CA GLU A 273 16.49 1.99 -1.80
C GLU A 273 17.78 1.81 -2.62
N ALA A 274 17.70 1.16 -3.80
CA ALA A 274 18.87 0.83 -4.62
C ALA A 274 19.65 2.05 -5.15
N GLY A 275 19.06 3.24 -5.21
CA GLY A 275 19.75 4.48 -5.59
C GLY A 275 20.65 5.08 -4.50
N CYS A 276 20.87 4.36 -3.39
CA CYS A 276 21.87 4.69 -2.36
C CYS A 276 23.16 3.90 -2.63
N SER A 277 23.95 4.31 -3.62
CA SER A 277 25.32 3.84 -3.82
C SER A 277 26.23 4.98 -4.19
#